data_AF-A0A2V6C0N3-F1
#
_entry.id   AF-A0A2V6C0N3-F1
#
_cell.length_a   1.000
_cell.length_b   1.000
_cell.length_c   1.000
_cell.angle_alpha   90.00
_cell.angle_beta   90.00
_cell.angle_gamma   90.00
#
_symmetry.space_group_name_H-M   'P 1'
#
loop_
_entity.id
_entity.type
_entity.pdbx_description
1 polymer ?
#
loop_
_entity_poly.entity_id
_entity_poly.type
_entity_poly.pdbx_seq_one_letter_code
_entity_poly.pdbx_strand_id
1 'polypeptide(L)'
;MRTILFVCTGNVCRSPMAEGLFRNAVKGRADFRVLSAGVGAIEGQPPSAYAVQALRELGIDISQQRSRMLTADVVNEADYIFGMTHGHVDAVNLLYPHATEKTFLLREFDETLDVFEKDISDPIGGSYEIYLDCRDQIEQGIASILKFIDQTSSGAAAGAAPDRTVTVALGADHAGYELKEALRQHLEQRGLKVLDFGTTSMDSADYPDFAQAVAHHVADQKSDLGLLVCATGLGMSIAANKVPGARAALVFDEKMAALAR
;
A
#
# COMPACT_ATOMS: atom_id res chain seq x y z
N MET A 1 1.37 18.27 13.18
CA MET A 1 1.47 18.64 11.75
C MET A 1 1.94 17.40 11.02
N ARG A 2 1.12 16.84 10.12
CA ARG A 2 1.40 15.64 9.35
C ARG A 2 2.18 15.99 8.10
N THR A 3 3.28 15.31 7.86
CA THR A 3 4.15 15.52 6.72
C THR A 3 3.81 14.52 5.62
N ILE A 4 3.41 15.03 4.46
CA ILE A 4 3.11 14.27 3.25
C ILE A 4 4.30 14.43 2.29
N LEU A 5 4.83 13.31 1.78
CA LEU A 5 5.95 13.28 0.85
C LEU A 5 5.53 12.62 -0.48
N PHE A 6 5.67 13.34 -1.59
CA PHE A 6 5.47 12.80 -2.93
C PHE A 6 6.79 12.39 -3.57
N VAL A 7 6.86 11.19 -4.15
CA VAL A 7 8.11 10.64 -4.70
C VAL A 7 7.93 10.26 -6.17
N CYS A 8 8.80 10.79 -7.03
CA CYS A 8 8.95 10.33 -8.42
C CYS A 8 10.42 10.05 -8.75
N THR A 9 10.80 9.99 -10.03
CA THR A 9 12.19 9.67 -10.42
C THR A 9 13.12 10.86 -10.19
N GLY A 10 12.92 11.95 -10.97
CA GLY A 10 13.83 13.11 -10.97
C GLY A 10 13.36 14.31 -10.16
N ASN A 11 12.16 14.27 -9.56
CA ASN A 11 11.56 15.41 -8.84
C ASN A 11 11.47 16.72 -9.64
N VAL A 12 11.18 16.61 -10.95
CA VAL A 12 11.02 17.77 -11.85
C VAL A 12 9.66 17.82 -12.57
N CYS A 13 8.91 16.72 -12.61
CA CYS A 13 7.59 16.67 -13.28
C CYS A 13 6.49 16.27 -12.28
N ARG A 14 6.33 14.97 -12.05
CA ARG A 14 5.20 14.39 -11.31
C ARG A 14 5.12 14.81 -9.85
N SER A 15 6.18 14.58 -9.06
CA SER A 15 6.13 14.89 -7.62
C SER A 15 6.05 16.39 -7.29
N PRO A 16 6.68 17.32 -8.04
CA PRO A 16 6.41 18.76 -7.91
C PRO A 16 4.96 19.15 -8.23
N MET A 17 4.37 18.53 -9.27
CA MET A 17 2.96 18.75 -9.59
C MET A 17 2.06 18.29 -8.44
N ALA A 18 2.32 17.10 -7.90
CA ALA A 18 1.58 16.56 -6.75
C ALA A 18 1.72 17.45 -5.50
N GLU A 19 2.92 17.95 -5.20
CA GLU A 19 3.13 18.91 -4.11
C GLU A 19 2.32 20.19 -4.30
N GLY A 20 2.31 20.74 -5.51
CA GLY A 20 1.55 21.96 -5.84
C GLY A 20 0.03 21.76 -5.71
N LEU A 21 -0.49 20.69 -6.32
CA LEU A 21 -1.91 20.33 -6.28
C LEU A 21 -2.37 20.06 -4.86
N PHE A 22 -1.63 19.25 -4.10
CA PHE A 22 -2.02 18.91 -2.73
C PHE A 22 -1.99 20.14 -1.83
N ARG A 23 -0.95 20.98 -1.92
CA ARG A 23 -0.86 22.23 -1.17
C ARG A 23 -2.02 23.18 -1.48
N ASN A 24 -2.47 23.23 -2.73
CA ASN A 24 -3.66 24.00 -3.10
C ASN A 24 -4.94 23.40 -2.52
N ALA A 25 -5.10 22.07 -2.58
CA ALA A 25 -6.27 21.37 -2.07
C ALA A 25 -6.43 21.49 -0.54
N VAL A 26 -5.31 21.55 0.21
CA VAL A 26 -5.32 21.72 1.67
C VAL A 26 -5.12 23.17 2.12
N LYS A 27 -5.32 24.15 1.24
CA LYS A 27 -5.15 25.56 1.58
C LYS A 27 -6.07 25.96 2.73
N GLY A 28 -5.49 26.47 3.82
CA GLY A 28 -6.21 26.79 5.06
C GLY A 28 -6.18 25.68 6.12
N ARG A 29 -5.64 24.50 5.80
CA ARG A 29 -5.41 23.39 6.74
C ARG A 29 -3.95 23.41 7.22
N ALA A 30 -3.71 24.00 8.39
CA ALA A 30 -2.35 24.17 8.96
C ALA A 30 -1.77 22.87 9.55
N ASP A 31 -2.54 21.79 9.57
CA ASP A 31 -2.13 20.48 10.05
C ASP A 31 -1.28 19.71 9.04
N PHE A 32 -1.16 20.16 7.78
CA PHE A 32 -0.34 19.50 6.76
C PHE A 32 0.95 20.25 6.43
N ARG A 33 2.05 19.50 6.35
CA ARG A 33 3.30 19.89 5.69
C ARG A 33 3.46 19.05 4.43
N VAL A 34 3.70 19.67 3.28
CA VAL A 34 3.75 18.96 1.99
C VAL A 34 5.14 19.11 1.37
N LEU A 35 5.72 17.98 1.00
CA LEU A 35 7.05 17.83 0.45
C LEU A 35 7.01 16.93 -0.80
N SER A 36 7.97 17.07 -1.70
CA SER A 36 8.22 16.18 -2.83
C SER A 36 9.71 15.91 -3.03
N ALA A 37 10.10 14.67 -3.33
CA ALA A 37 11.47 14.29 -3.61
C ALA A 37 11.55 13.33 -4.80
N GLY A 38 12.76 12.91 -5.18
CA GLY A 38 12.96 11.94 -6.24
C GLY A 38 14.04 10.91 -5.91
N VAL A 39 13.79 9.66 -6.27
CA VAL A 39 14.70 8.53 -5.98
C VAL A 39 16.06 8.65 -6.69
N GLY A 40 16.13 9.44 -7.77
CA GLY A 40 17.35 9.72 -8.52
C GLY A 40 17.40 11.17 -8.98
N ALA A 41 16.93 12.11 -8.14
CA ALA A 41 16.89 13.52 -8.48
C ALA A 41 18.27 14.17 -8.42
N ILE A 42 18.54 15.07 -9.36
CA ILE A 42 19.68 16.00 -9.24
C ILE A 42 19.21 17.18 -8.40
N GLU A 43 19.96 17.59 -7.39
CA GLU A 43 19.60 18.69 -6.49
C GLU A 43 19.48 20.04 -7.22
N GLY A 44 18.45 20.82 -6.87
CA GLY A 44 18.34 22.23 -7.23
C GLY A 44 17.81 22.54 -8.64
N GLN A 45 17.34 21.54 -9.40
CA GLN A 45 16.73 21.78 -10.71
C GLN A 45 15.32 22.36 -10.56
N PRO A 46 14.91 23.30 -11.43
CA PRO A 46 13.52 23.75 -11.46
C PRO A 46 12.62 22.64 -12.04
N PRO A 47 11.31 22.64 -11.72
CA PRO A 47 10.35 21.81 -12.43
C PRO A 47 10.36 22.08 -13.93
N SER A 48 9.96 21.08 -14.72
CA SER A 48 9.91 21.22 -16.17
C SER A 48 8.93 22.32 -16.58
N ALA A 49 9.21 22.98 -17.72
CA ALA A 49 8.38 24.09 -18.18
C ALA A 49 6.91 23.68 -18.38
N TYR A 50 6.66 22.47 -18.90
CA TYR A 50 5.31 21.94 -19.06
C TYR A 50 4.64 21.58 -17.73
N ALA A 51 5.37 21.10 -16.73
CA ALA A 51 4.80 20.89 -15.39
C ALA A 51 4.38 22.22 -14.74
N VAL A 52 5.21 23.27 -14.87
CA VAL A 52 4.87 24.63 -14.41
C VAL A 52 3.65 25.16 -15.16
N GLN A 53 3.62 25.02 -16.48
CA GLN A 53 2.51 25.49 -17.32
C GLN A 53 1.19 24.80 -16.98
N ALA A 54 1.20 23.46 -16.87
CA ALA A 54 0.02 22.64 -16.60
C ALA A 54 -0.65 23.01 -15.27
N LEU A 55 0.13 23.36 -14.25
CA LEU A 55 -0.39 23.85 -12.96
C LEU A 55 -0.75 25.32 -12.95
N ARG A 56 -0.02 26.16 -13.70
CA ARG A 56 -0.35 27.58 -13.81
C ARG A 56 -1.73 27.81 -14.42
N GLU A 57 -2.18 26.94 -15.32
CA GLU A 57 -3.55 26.93 -15.84
C GLU A 57 -4.62 26.72 -14.75
N LEU A 58 -4.28 26.02 -13.66
CA LEU A 58 -5.13 25.87 -12.47
C LEU A 58 -4.90 26.98 -11.43
N GLY A 59 -4.09 28.00 -11.75
CA GLY A 59 -3.73 29.08 -10.83
C GLY A 59 -2.68 28.69 -9.77
N ILE A 60 -1.98 27.57 -9.95
CA ILE A 60 -0.98 27.05 -9.01
C ILE A 60 0.42 27.31 -9.58
N ASP A 61 1.27 28.03 -8.83
CA ASP A 61 2.65 28.29 -9.25
C ASP A 61 3.63 27.36 -8.51
N ILE A 62 4.29 26.48 -9.28
CA ILE A 62 5.35 25.60 -8.78
C ILE A 62 6.75 26.01 -9.25
N SER A 63 6.91 27.13 -9.95
CA SER A 63 8.20 27.57 -10.54
C SER A 63 9.32 27.80 -9.52
N GLN A 64 8.97 28.04 -8.26
CA GLN A 64 9.92 28.24 -7.17
C GLN A 64 10.33 26.94 -6.46
N GLN A 65 9.67 25.82 -6.76
CA GLN A 65 10.10 24.53 -6.23
C GLN A 65 11.47 24.15 -6.81
N ARG A 66 12.21 23.32 -6.08
CA ARG A 66 13.51 22.82 -6.51
C ARG A 66 13.55 21.32 -6.25
N SER A 67 14.09 20.59 -7.22
CA SER A 67 14.28 19.15 -7.09
C SER A 67 15.20 18.85 -5.92
N ARG A 68 14.88 17.77 -5.20
CA ARG A 68 15.69 17.21 -4.11
C ARG A 68 15.75 15.70 -4.21
N MET A 69 16.90 15.15 -3.85
CA MET A 69 17.11 13.73 -3.72
C MET A 69 16.29 13.20 -2.54
N LEU A 70 15.74 12.01 -2.69
CA LEU A 70 15.13 11.29 -1.58
C LEU A 70 16.22 10.81 -0.62
N THR A 71 16.20 11.29 0.62
CA THR A 71 17.15 10.92 1.67
C THR A 71 16.44 10.27 2.86
N ALA A 72 17.21 9.56 3.69
CA ALA A 72 16.69 8.95 4.92
C ALA A 72 16.02 9.97 5.85
N ASP A 73 16.57 11.18 5.96
CA ASP A 73 16.02 12.23 6.83
C ASP A 73 14.63 12.66 6.37
N VAL A 74 14.46 12.92 5.08
CA VAL A 74 13.15 13.31 4.51
C VAL A 74 12.14 12.17 4.63
N VAL A 75 12.58 10.91 4.48
CA VAL A 75 11.74 9.72 4.67
C VAL A 75 11.33 9.56 6.14
N ASN A 76 12.23 9.81 7.09
CA ASN A 76 11.94 9.73 8.52
C ASN A 76 10.94 10.80 8.96
N GLU A 77 11.07 12.01 8.40
CA GLU A 77 10.17 13.14 8.66
C GLU A 77 8.76 12.98 8.10
N ALA A 78 8.56 12.13 7.09
CA ALA A 78 7.27 11.91 6.45
C ALA A 78 6.36 11.01 7.30
N ASP A 79 5.10 11.39 7.48
CA ASP A 79 4.06 10.55 8.06
C ASP A 79 3.41 9.66 6.98
N TYR A 80 3.32 10.16 5.75
CA TYR A 80 2.87 9.41 4.57
C TYR A 80 3.75 9.71 3.36
N ILE A 81 4.07 8.67 2.59
CA ILE A 81 4.89 8.72 1.38
C ILE A 81 4.05 8.19 0.22
N PHE A 82 3.96 8.96 -0.87
CA PHE A 82 3.18 8.62 -2.05
C PHE A 82 4.08 8.55 -3.29
N GLY A 83 4.28 7.33 -3.79
CA GLY A 83 4.97 7.07 -5.04
C GLY A 83 4.05 7.28 -6.25
N MET A 84 4.60 7.74 -7.38
CA MET A 84 3.83 7.91 -8.62
C MET A 84 3.58 6.59 -9.36
N THR A 85 4.40 5.58 -9.10
CA THR A 85 4.32 4.25 -9.74
C THR A 85 4.78 3.19 -8.76
N HIS A 86 4.46 1.92 -9.03
CA HIS A 86 4.92 0.78 -8.23
C HIS A 86 6.45 0.78 -8.11
N GLY A 87 7.17 1.06 -9.20
CA GLY A 87 8.63 1.17 -9.17
C GLY A 87 9.16 2.23 -8.20
N HIS A 88 8.42 3.31 -7.93
CA HIS A 88 8.81 4.27 -6.89
C HIS A 88 8.55 3.73 -5.49
N VAL A 89 7.41 3.07 -5.26
CA VAL A 89 7.09 2.42 -3.98
C VAL A 89 8.13 1.34 -3.67
N ASP A 90 8.46 0.50 -4.64
CA ASP A 90 9.48 -0.53 -4.53
C ASP A 90 10.86 0.07 -4.23
N ALA A 91 11.22 1.17 -4.89
CA ALA A 91 12.48 1.86 -4.61
C ALA A 91 12.54 2.40 -3.17
N VAL A 92 11.45 2.99 -2.66
CA VAL A 92 11.37 3.44 -1.26
C VAL A 92 11.47 2.24 -0.31
N ASN A 93 10.73 1.17 -0.56
CA ASN A 93 10.73 -0.04 0.27
C ASN A 93 12.11 -0.72 0.31
N LEU A 94 12.79 -0.77 -0.83
CA LEU A 94 14.12 -1.37 -0.94
C LEU A 94 15.18 -0.54 -0.21
N LEU A 95 15.16 0.79 -0.38
CA LEU A 95 16.18 1.69 0.17
C LEU A 95 15.90 2.07 1.63
N TYR A 96 14.64 2.08 2.05
CA TYR A 96 14.17 2.52 3.36
C TYR A 96 13.08 1.57 3.93
N PRO A 97 13.42 0.31 4.28
CA PRO A 97 12.43 -0.71 4.65
C PRO A 97 11.54 -0.35 5.84
N HIS A 98 12.03 0.48 6.77
CA HIS A 98 11.27 0.96 7.93
C HIS A 98 10.12 1.92 7.55
N ALA A 99 10.10 2.41 6.32
CA ALA A 99 9.06 3.31 5.83
C ALA A 99 7.96 2.60 5.01
N THR A 100 8.02 1.28 4.86
CA THR A 100 7.07 0.52 4.02
C THR A 100 5.62 0.69 4.46
N GLU A 101 5.33 0.65 5.77
CA GLU A 101 3.97 0.80 6.29
C GLU A 101 3.34 2.17 6.04
N LYS A 102 4.18 3.18 5.72
CA LYS A 102 3.75 4.54 5.42
C LYS A 102 3.97 4.92 3.95
N THR A 103 4.23 3.95 3.08
CA THR A 103 4.48 4.18 1.64
C THR A 103 3.37 3.56 0.79
N PHE A 104 2.76 4.37 -0.07
CA PHE A 104 1.60 4.01 -0.89
C PHE A 104 1.77 4.53 -2.32
N LEU A 105 0.96 4.03 -3.25
CA LEU A 105 0.76 4.68 -4.54
C LEU A 105 -0.09 5.95 -4.37
N LEU A 106 0.13 6.95 -5.23
CA LEU A 106 -0.72 8.15 -5.22
C LEU A 106 -2.19 7.81 -5.50
N ARG A 107 -2.44 6.83 -6.38
CA ARG A 107 -3.78 6.36 -6.74
C ARG A 107 -4.17 5.07 -6.03
N GLU A 108 -3.53 4.76 -4.88
CA GLU A 108 -3.80 3.54 -4.11
C GLU A 108 -5.28 3.42 -3.72
N PHE A 109 -5.85 4.51 -3.24
CA PHE A 109 -7.21 4.57 -2.68
C PHE A 109 -8.30 4.87 -3.71
N ASP A 110 -7.97 4.80 -5.00
CA ASP A 110 -8.98 4.89 -6.06
C ASP A 110 -9.52 3.50 -6.36
N GLU A 111 -10.70 3.21 -5.81
CA GLU A 111 -11.39 1.91 -5.98
C GLU A 111 -11.96 1.72 -7.39
N THR A 112 -11.94 2.76 -8.24
CA THR A 112 -12.44 2.66 -9.62
C THR A 112 -11.41 2.14 -10.61
N LEU A 113 -10.16 1.95 -10.16
CA LEU A 113 -9.02 1.54 -10.98
C LEU A 113 -8.58 0.13 -10.66
N ASP A 114 -8.27 -0.63 -11.70
CA ASP A 114 -7.56 -1.89 -11.54
C ASP A 114 -6.11 -1.64 -11.08
N VAL A 115 -5.49 -2.65 -10.45
CA VAL A 115 -4.14 -2.54 -9.86
C VAL A 115 -3.10 -2.02 -10.86
N PHE A 116 -3.16 -2.47 -12.12
CA PHE A 116 -2.20 -2.06 -13.15
C PHE A 116 -2.44 -0.64 -13.71
N GLU A 117 -3.59 -0.03 -13.42
CA GLU A 117 -3.94 1.33 -13.88
C GLU A 117 -3.59 2.42 -12.85
N LYS A 118 -3.16 2.02 -11.65
CA LYS A 118 -2.83 2.94 -10.56
C LYS A 118 -1.52 3.71 -10.77
N ASP A 119 -0.66 3.24 -11.69
CA ASP A 119 0.58 3.93 -12.03
C ASP A 119 0.32 5.21 -12.84
N ILE A 120 1.06 6.27 -12.50
CA ILE A 120 1.06 7.53 -13.23
C ILE A 120 2.28 7.56 -14.13
N SER A 121 2.01 7.41 -15.43
CA SER A 121 3.01 7.43 -16.51
C SER A 121 3.89 8.68 -16.44
N ASP A 122 5.18 8.52 -16.78
CA ASP A 122 6.12 9.63 -16.77
C ASP A 122 5.92 10.55 -17.99
N PRO A 123 5.57 11.84 -17.81
CA PRO A 123 5.34 12.73 -18.94
C PRO A 123 6.64 13.27 -19.57
N ILE A 124 7.81 12.95 -19.02
CA ILE A 124 9.09 13.48 -19.49
C ILE A 124 9.34 13.20 -20.97
N GLY A 125 9.73 14.25 -21.73
CA GLY A 125 9.95 14.15 -23.18
C GLY A 125 8.67 14.02 -24.03
N GLY A 126 7.50 13.92 -23.41
CA GLY A 126 6.21 13.87 -24.08
C GLY A 126 5.69 15.22 -24.58
N SER A 127 4.54 15.20 -25.25
CA SER A 127 3.80 16.40 -25.65
C SER A 127 3.17 17.09 -24.44
N TYR A 128 2.66 18.31 -24.64
CA TYR A 128 1.99 19.04 -23.56
C TYR A 128 0.70 18.32 -23.10
N GLU A 129 -0.03 17.64 -24.00
CA GLU A 129 -1.21 16.86 -23.62
C GLU A 129 -0.87 15.76 -22.61
N ILE A 130 0.28 15.08 -22.76
CA ILE A 130 0.73 14.04 -21.81
C ILE A 130 0.96 14.63 -20.41
N TYR A 131 1.41 15.88 -20.31
CA TYR A 131 1.53 16.58 -19.03
C TYR A 131 0.16 16.90 -18.42
N LEU A 132 -0.84 17.25 -19.24
CA LEU A 132 -2.20 17.48 -18.79
C LEU A 132 -2.83 16.18 -18.26
N ASP A 133 -2.71 15.08 -19.01
CA ASP A 133 -3.21 13.77 -18.57
C ASP A 133 -2.55 13.35 -17.24
N CYS A 134 -1.23 13.56 -17.12
CA CYS A 134 -0.49 13.30 -15.90
C CYS A 134 -0.98 14.15 -14.73
N ARG A 135 -1.20 15.46 -14.95
CA ARG A 135 -1.75 16.39 -13.95
C ARG A 135 -3.11 15.91 -13.46
N ASP A 136 -3.99 15.53 -14.37
CA ASP A 136 -5.37 15.17 -14.05
C ASP A 136 -5.42 13.84 -13.28
N GLN A 137 -4.56 12.87 -13.62
CA GLN A 137 -4.40 11.64 -12.83
C GLN A 137 -3.87 11.92 -11.41
N ILE A 138 -2.94 12.87 -11.27
CA ILE A 138 -2.42 13.28 -9.96
C ILE A 138 -3.53 13.96 -9.13
N GLU A 139 -4.32 14.83 -9.74
CA GLU A 139 -5.45 15.50 -9.08
C GLU A 139 -6.50 14.49 -8.59
N GLN A 140 -6.84 13.51 -9.43
CA GLN A 140 -7.72 12.40 -9.05
C GLN A 140 -7.17 11.63 -7.85
N GLY A 141 -5.89 11.25 -7.86
CA GLY A 141 -5.24 10.56 -6.74
C GLY A 141 -5.27 11.36 -5.44
N ILE A 142 -4.99 12.66 -5.52
CA ILE A 142 -5.04 13.57 -4.36
C ILE A 142 -6.45 13.64 -3.75
N ALA A 143 -7.49 13.69 -4.58
CA ALA A 143 -8.87 13.70 -4.10
C ALA A 143 -9.21 12.43 -3.30
N SER A 144 -8.75 11.27 -3.76
CA SER A 144 -8.91 9.98 -3.06
C SER A 144 -8.12 9.92 -1.75
N ILE A 145 -6.87 10.40 -1.74
CA ILE A 145 -6.02 10.47 -0.54
C ILE A 145 -6.65 11.37 0.53
N LEU A 146 -7.16 12.55 0.16
CA LEU A 146 -7.76 13.46 1.14
C LEU A 146 -8.98 12.87 1.83
N LYS A 147 -9.84 12.16 1.08
CA LYS A 147 -10.96 11.41 1.66
C LYS A 147 -10.48 10.37 2.66
N PHE A 148 -9.45 9.60 2.30
CA PHE A 148 -8.86 8.59 3.18
C PHE A 148 -8.28 9.21 4.46
N ILE A 149 -7.51 10.29 4.34
CA ILE A 149 -6.90 10.98 5.48
C ILE A 149 -7.97 11.59 6.40
N ASP A 150 -9.03 12.18 5.85
CA ASP A 150 -10.08 12.82 6.66
C ASP A 150 -10.94 11.77 7.39
N GLN A 151 -11.18 10.61 6.78
CA GLN A 151 -11.82 9.46 7.41
C GLN A 151 -10.98 8.90 8.57
N THR A 152 -9.67 8.79 8.40
CA THR A 152 -8.76 8.38 9.49
C THR A 152 -8.60 9.46 10.57
N SER A 153 -8.79 10.74 10.24
CA SER A 153 -8.71 11.86 11.20
C SER A 153 -9.95 11.98 12.09
N SER A 154 -11.13 11.64 11.55
CA SER A 154 -12.41 11.73 12.27
C SER A 154 -12.58 10.64 13.34
N GLY A 155 -11.64 9.69 13.42
CA GLY A 155 -11.51 8.70 14.49
C GLY A 155 -10.25 8.86 15.36
N ALA A 156 -9.49 9.95 15.22
CA ALA A 156 -8.13 10.02 15.76
C ALA A 156 -8.05 10.57 17.20
N ALA A 157 -8.22 9.69 18.19
CA ALA A 157 -7.43 9.73 19.41
C ALA A 157 -6.70 8.38 19.55
N ALA A 158 -5.39 8.45 19.74
CA ALA A 158 -4.40 7.38 19.83
C ALA A 158 -3.87 6.86 18.48
N GLY A 159 -2.56 7.05 18.30
CA GLY A 159 -1.80 6.42 17.24
C GLY A 159 -1.81 4.91 17.40
N ALA A 160 -2.26 4.24 16.34
CA ALA A 160 -2.01 2.85 16.03
C ALA A 160 -2.28 2.68 14.52
N ALA A 161 -1.66 1.66 13.93
CA ALA A 161 -1.91 1.14 12.58
C ALA A 161 -3.42 1.13 12.21
N PRO A 162 -3.79 1.15 10.91
CA PRO A 162 -5.18 1.30 10.47
C PRO A 162 -6.11 0.36 11.22
N ASP A 163 -7.17 0.94 11.81
CA ASP A 163 -8.26 0.27 12.52
C ASP A 163 -9.19 -0.50 11.55
N ARG A 164 -8.58 -1.35 10.72
CA ARG A 164 -9.25 -2.51 10.14
C ARG A 164 -8.81 -3.67 11.01
N THR A 165 -9.72 -4.23 11.81
CA THR A 165 -9.47 -5.51 12.47
C THR A 165 -9.19 -6.56 11.39
N VAL A 166 -7.91 -6.86 11.18
CA VAL A 166 -7.48 -7.85 10.18
C VAL A 166 -8.12 -9.18 10.54
N THR A 167 -8.88 -9.72 9.59
CA THR A 167 -9.60 -10.98 9.70
C THR A 167 -8.80 -12.09 9.05
N VAL A 168 -8.38 -13.06 9.84
CA VAL A 168 -7.60 -14.22 9.40
C VAL A 168 -8.50 -15.44 9.32
N ALA A 169 -8.63 -16.04 8.13
CA ALA A 169 -9.21 -17.37 7.97
C ALA A 169 -8.15 -18.42 8.30
N LEU A 170 -8.39 -19.24 9.32
CA LEU A 170 -7.44 -20.23 9.82
C LEU A 170 -8.00 -21.63 9.56
N GLY A 171 -7.21 -22.51 8.96
CA GLY A 171 -7.60 -23.89 8.66
C GLY A 171 -6.49 -24.87 8.98
N ALA A 172 -6.86 -26.03 9.53
CA ALA A 172 -5.92 -27.13 9.75
C ALA A 172 -6.63 -28.48 9.70
N ASP A 173 -5.88 -29.51 9.29
CA ASP A 173 -6.26 -30.90 9.51
C ASP A 173 -5.83 -31.38 10.90
N HIS A 174 -6.06 -32.65 11.18
CA HIS A 174 -5.72 -33.28 12.46
C HIS A 174 -4.25 -33.15 12.84
N ALA A 175 -3.33 -33.21 11.87
CA ALA A 175 -1.91 -33.05 12.12
C ALA A 175 -1.53 -31.61 12.49
N GLY A 176 -2.30 -30.62 12.04
CA GLY A 176 -2.11 -29.21 12.36
C GLY A 176 -2.91 -28.68 13.55
N TYR A 177 -3.77 -29.50 14.18
CA TYR A 177 -4.76 -29.04 15.18
C TYR A 177 -4.13 -28.29 16.36
N GLU A 178 -3.11 -28.86 17.02
CA GLU A 178 -2.48 -28.23 18.19
C GLU A 178 -1.84 -26.88 17.84
N LEU A 179 -1.13 -26.82 16.71
CA LEU A 179 -0.51 -25.58 16.24
C LEU A 179 -1.57 -24.55 15.83
N LYS A 180 -2.66 -24.98 15.21
CA LYS A 180 -3.80 -24.11 14.86
C LYS A 180 -4.40 -23.46 16.10
N GLU A 181 -4.65 -24.21 17.17
CA GLU A 181 -5.22 -23.66 18.40
C GLU A 181 -4.25 -22.70 19.12
N ALA A 182 -2.95 -23.02 19.14
CA ALA A 182 -1.93 -22.11 19.66
C ALA A 182 -1.86 -20.79 18.84
N LEU A 183 -1.90 -20.89 17.50
CA LEU A 183 -1.92 -19.74 16.60
C LEU A 183 -3.19 -18.90 16.79
N ARG A 184 -4.37 -19.53 16.89
CA ARG A 184 -5.63 -18.82 17.14
C ARG A 184 -5.52 -17.96 18.39
N GLN A 185 -5.14 -18.56 19.52
CA GLN A 185 -5.02 -17.84 20.79
C GLN A 185 -4.02 -16.68 20.69
N HIS A 186 -2.87 -16.89 20.06
CA HIS A 186 -1.86 -15.85 19.86
C HIS A 186 -2.35 -14.70 18.98
N LEU A 187 -3.09 -14.99 17.91
CA LEU A 187 -3.65 -13.99 17.01
C LEU A 187 -4.77 -13.19 17.69
N GLU A 188 -5.66 -13.85 18.43
CA GLU A 188 -6.73 -13.20 19.20
C GLU A 188 -6.16 -12.31 20.31
N GLN A 189 -5.11 -12.74 21.01
CA GLN A 189 -4.40 -11.92 22.00
C GLN A 189 -3.77 -10.65 21.38
N ARG A 190 -3.43 -10.70 20.09
CA ARG A 190 -2.95 -9.55 19.32
C ARG A 190 -4.05 -8.66 18.77
N GLY A 191 -5.32 -8.95 19.09
CA GLY A 191 -6.48 -8.17 18.65
C GLY A 191 -6.93 -8.44 17.22
N LEU A 192 -6.48 -9.54 16.61
CA LEU A 192 -6.90 -9.96 15.26
C LEU A 192 -8.21 -10.76 15.34
N LYS A 193 -9.08 -10.63 14.34
CA LYS A 193 -10.29 -11.45 14.23
C LYS A 193 -9.93 -12.77 13.55
N VAL A 194 -10.14 -13.89 14.23
CA VAL A 194 -9.87 -15.22 13.67
C VAL A 194 -11.17 -15.93 13.32
N LEU A 195 -11.28 -16.41 12.08
CA LEU A 195 -12.35 -17.29 11.64
C LEU A 195 -11.75 -18.68 11.44
N ASP A 196 -12.16 -19.64 12.28
CA ASP A 196 -11.65 -21.01 12.20
C ASP A 196 -12.51 -21.88 11.30
N PHE A 197 -11.85 -22.46 10.31
CA PHE A 197 -12.38 -23.42 9.35
C PHE A 197 -11.68 -24.77 9.47
N GLY A 198 -10.78 -24.98 10.43
CA GLY A 198 -10.06 -26.23 10.61
C GLY A 198 -10.82 -27.27 11.44
N THR A 199 -10.22 -28.45 11.58
CA THR A 199 -10.72 -29.50 12.48
C THR A 199 -10.81 -29.02 13.93
N THR A 200 -11.73 -29.60 14.70
CA THR A 200 -11.90 -29.32 16.13
C THR A 200 -11.35 -30.43 17.03
N SER A 201 -10.80 -31.50 16.44
CA SER A 201 -10.19 -32.62 17.15
C SER A 201 -8.94 -33.16 16.43
N MET A 202 -8.24 -34.07 17.10
CA MET A 202 -7.10 -34.83 16.57
C MET A 202 -7.53 -36.05 15.73
N ASP A 203 -8.83 -36.23 15.49
CA ASP A 203 -9.33 -37.35 14.71
C ASP A 203 -9.00 -37.16 13.22
N SER A 204 -8.73 -38.26 12.52
CA SER A 204 -8.39 -38.25 11.09
C SER A 204 -9.38 -37.41 10.29
N ALA A 205 -8.85 -36.48 9.48
CA ALA A 205 -9.64 -35.53 8.71
C ALA A 205 -8.94 -35.19 7.39
N ASP A 206 -9.75 -34.89 6.37
CA ASP A 206 -9.28 -34.60 5.02
C ASP A 206 -8.88 -33.12 4.89
N TYR A 207 -7.57 -32.89 4.78
CA TYR A 207 -7.00 -31.54 4.65
C TYR A 207 -7.56 -30.69 3.49
N PRO A 208 -7.97 -31.24 2.32
CA PRO A 208 -8.45 -30.41 1.21
C PRO A 208 -9.69 -29.59 1.55
N ASP A 209 -10.59 -30.11 2.40
CA ASP A 209 -11.84 -29.43 2.76
C ASP A 209 -11.56 -28.14 3.53
N PHE A 210 -10.62 -28.20 4.48
CA PHE A 210 -10.18 -27.03 5.25
C PHE A 210 -9.40 -26.03 4.40
N ALA A 211 -8.52 -26.53 3.52
CA ALA A 211 -7.79 -25.69 2.57
C ALA A 211 -8.73 -24.92 1.64
N GLN A 212 -9.73 -25.61 1.10
CA GLN A 212 -10.71 -25.04 0.19
C GLN A 212 -11.60 -24.01 0.89
N ALA A 213 -12.05 -24.27 2.12
CA ALA A 213 -12.86 -23.33 2.90
C ALA A 213 -12.12 -22.00 3.14
N VAL A 214 -10.86 -22.07 3.59
CA VAL A 214 -10.01 -20.88 3.80
C VAL A 214 -9.76 -20.15 2.48
N ALA A 215 -9.42 -20.89 1.41
CA ALA A 215 -9.09 -20.31 0.11
C ALA A 215 -10.29 -19.57 -0.50
N HIS A 216 -11.50 -20.11 -0.43
CA HIS A 216 -12.72 -19.40 -0.85
C HIS A 216 -12.97 -18.15 -0.02
N HIS A 217 -12.74 -18.18 1.29
CA HIS A 217 -12.94 -17.02 2.15
C HIS A 217 -11.99 -15.86 1.81
N VAL A 218 -10.75 -16.18 1.45
CA VAL A 218 -9.75 -15.20 0.99
C VAL A 218 -10.07 -14.72 -0.43
N ALA A 219 -10.38 -15.63 -1.36
CA ALA A 219 -10.71 -15.27 -2.74
C ALA A 219 -11.97 -14.40 -2.85
N ASP A 220 -12.98 -14.66 -2.01
CA ASP A 220 -14.21 -13.88 -1.89
C ASP A 220 -14.03 -12.55 -1.12
N GLN A 221 -12.81 -12.22 -0.69
CA GLN A 221 -12.49 -11.04 0.13
C GLN A 221 -13.27 -10.95 1.45
N LYS A 222 -13.74 -12.10 1.98
CA LYS A 222 -14.41 -12.20 3.29
C LYS A 222 -13.42 -12.28 4.45
N SER A 223 -12.18 -12.66 4.17
CA SER A 223 -11.02 -12.58 5.07
C SER A 223 -9.87 -11.87 4.38
N ASP A 224 -9.05 -11.18 5.17
CA ASP A 224 -7.86 -10.47 4.69
C ASP A 224 -6.72 -11.42 4.34
N LEU A 225 -6.53 -12.46 5.14
CA LEU A 225 -5.44 -13.43 5.03
C LEU A 225 -5.93 -14.84 5.34
N GLY A 226 -5.25 -15.82 4.76
CA GLY A 226 -5.43 -17.24 5.04
C GLY A 226 -4.20 -17.83 5.74
N LEU A 227 -4.41 -18.64 6.77
CA LEU A 227 -3.39 -19.47 7.40
C LEU A 227 -3.82 -20.93 7.33
N LEU A 228 -2.96 -21.77 6.74
CA LEU A 228 -3.21 -23.20 6.59
C LEU A 228 -2.11 -24.00 7.26
N VAL A 229 -2.51 -24.95 8.10
CA VAL A 229 -1.58 -25.76 8.89
C VAL A 229 -1.87 -27.25 8.65
N CYS A 230 -0.85 -28.01 8.28
CA CYS A 230 -0.87 -29.47 8.31
C CYS A 230 0.54 -29.99 8.60
N ALA A 231 0.76 -31.31 8.50
CA ALA A 231 2.06 -31.90 8.76
C ALA A 231 3.22 -31.28 7.94
N THR A 232 3.03 -31.05 6.63
CA THR A 232 4.09 -30.57 5.73
C THR A 232 3.74 -29.28 4.99
N GLY A 233 2.50 -28.82 5.07
CA GLY A 233 1.96 -27.67 4.31
C GLY A 233 1.80 -27.88 2.79
N LEU A 234 2.43 -28.90 2.20
CA LEU A 234 2.42 -29.16 0.75
C LEU A 234 1.01 -29.41 0.22
N GLY A 235 0.29 -30.35 0.82
CA GLY A 235 -1.06 -30.73 0.41
C GLY A 235 -2.03 -29.56 0.52
N MET A 236 -1.99 -28.84 1.65
CA MET A 236 -2.81 -27.65 1.89
C MET A 236 -2.54 -26.57 0.84
N SER A 237 -1.27 -26.29 0.53
CA SER A 237 -0.88 -25.31 -0.48
C SER A 237 -1.41 -25.69 -1.87
N ILE A 238 -1.28 -26.97 -2.26
CA ILE A 238 -1.80 -27.47 -3.54
C ILE A 238 -3.32 -27.34 -3.61
N ALA A 239 -4.03 -27.72 -2.55
CA ALA A 239 -5.49 -27.66 -2.50
C ALA A 239 -6.01 -26.21 -2.56
N ALA A 240 -5.42 -25.30 -1.78
CA ALA A 240 -5.81 -23.90 -1.75
C ALA A 240 -5.60 -23.21 -3.11
N ASN A 241 -4.47 -23.46 -3.79
CA ASN A 241 -4.19 -22.88 -5.12
C ASN A 241 -5.11 -23.41 -6.24
N LYS A 242 -5.96 -24.42 -5.98
CA LYS A 242 -7.00 -24.83 -6.94
C LYS A 242 -8.20 -23.89 -6.95
N VAL A 243 -8.35 -23.03 -5.93
CA VAL A 243 -9.42 -22.03 -5.86
C VAL A 243 -8.99 -20.78 -6.64
N PRO A 244 -9.67 -20.41 -7.74
CA PRO A 244 -9.35 -19.19 -8.47
C PRO A 244 -9.46 -17.96 -7.57
N GLY A 245 -8.44 -17.10 -7.60
CA GLY A 245 -8.38 -15.89 -6.76
C GLY A 245 -7.63 -16.07 -5.44
N ALA A 246 -7.33 -17.31 -5.02
CA ALA A 246 -6.45 -17.59 -3.90
C ALA A 246 -5.02 -17.89 -4.37
N ARG A 247 -4.02 -17.45 -3.59
CA ARG A 247 -2.61 -17.83 -3.76
C ARG A 247 -2.08 -18.29 -2.41
N ALA A 248 -1.57 -19.52 -2.37
CA ALA A 248 -0.98 -20.09 -1.17
C ALA A 248 0.48 -20.49 -1.43
N ALA A 249 1.39 -20.12 -0.53
CA ALA A 249 2.78 -20.56 -0.57
C ALA A 249 3.07 -21.45 0.65
N LEU A 250 3.99 -22.39 0.46
CA LEU A 250 4.54 -23.17 1.56
C LEU A 250 5.56 -22.33 2.32
N VAL A 251 5.39 -22.19 3.63
CA VAL A 251 6.16 -21.27 4.48
C VAL A 251 6.75 -22.02 5.67
N PHE A 252 8.04 -21.82 5.92
CA PHE A 252 8.77 -22.40 7.06
C PHE A 252 9.42 -21.38 7.99
N ASP A 253 9.53 -20.13 7.57
CA ASP A 253 10.15 -19.05 8.34
C ASP A 253 9.49 -17.69 8.05
N GLU A 254 9.85 -16.67 8.83
CA GLU A 254 9.31 -15.32 8.71
C GLU A 254 9.60 -14.67 7.35
N LYS A 255 10.74 -15.00 6.73
CA LYS A 255 11.17 -14.41 5.47
C LYS A 255 10.31 -14.93 4.32
N MET A 256 10.05 -16.23 4.32
CA MET A 256 9.11 -16.86 3.39
C MET A 256 7.69 -16.32 3.59
N ALA A 257 7.26 -16.14 4.85
CA ALA A 257 5.94 -15.58 5.15
C ALA A 257 5.76 -14.17 4.57
N ALA A 258 6.78 -13.32 4.67
CA ALA A 258 6.76 -11.97 4.12
C ALA A 258 6.68 -11.95 2.59
N LEU A 259 7.36 -12.90 1.92
CA LEU A 259 7.40 -13.02 0.46
C LEU A 259 6.16 -13.72 -0.14
N ALA A 260 5.35 -14.38 0.68
CA ALA A 260 4.17 -15.13 0.27
C ALA A 260 2.90 -14.28 0.10
N ARG A 261 2.97 -12.98 0.43
CA ARG A 261 1.84 -12.03 0.36
C ARG A 261 1.55 -11.56 -1.06
#